data_AF-A0A522W3R0-F1
#
_entry.id   AF-A0A522W3R0-F1
#
_cell.length_a   1.000
_cell.length_b   1.000
_cell.length_c   1.000
_cell.angle_alpha   90.00
_cell.angle_beta   90.00
_cell.angle_gamma   90.00
#
_symmetry.space_group_name_H-M   'P 1'
#
loop_
_entity.id
_entity.type
_entity.pdbx_description
1 polymer ?
#
loop_
_entity_poly.entity_id
_entity_poly.type
_entity_poly.pdbx_seq_one_letter_code
_entity_poly.pdbx_strand_id
1 'polypeptide(L)'
;MSQAILDFMMEDHHRLDGIFAKMENAKNVAEAKKYFIEFNYGLRRHIVWEEKIFFPIFEKKKGLTRGGPTEAMRADHKEIKKLLEGIHDCVAGESAKEFKKIKKFEEDFRDLISTHNFKEEQMLYGWIDDVLDDKEKKNIFKEVENVSPEEYEKCCE
;
A
#
# COMPACT_ATOMS: atom_id res chain seq x y z
N MET A 1 3.46 25.97 7.97
CA MET A 1 3.37 24.56 8.34
C MET A 1 3.25 23.77 7.06
N SER A 2 4.15 22.83 6.83
CA SER A 2 4.02 21.85 5.74
C SER A 2 2.99 20.77 6.10
N GLN A 3 2.42 20.10 5.09
CA GLN A 3 1.56 18.93 5.27
C GLN A 3 2.28 17.86 6.11
N ALA A 4 1.54 17.17 6.98
CA ALA A 4 2.06 16.03 7.75
C ALA A 4 2.09 14.76 6.89
N ILE A 5 3.09 13.91 7.09
CA ILE A 5 3.20 12.61 6.40
C ILE A 5 2.05 11.70 6.83
N LEU A 6 1.71 11.70 8.12
CA LEU A 6 0.58 10.95 8.68
C LEU A 6 -0.72 11.27 7.93
N ASP A 7 -1.10 12.55 7.86
CA ASP A 7 -2.35 12.96 7.23
C ASP A 7 -2.40 12.56 5.75
N PHE A 8 -1.29 12.74 5.02
CA PHE A 8 -1.20 12.39 3.60
C PHE A 8 -1.36 10.89 3.37
N MET A 9 -0.70 10.06 4.17
CA MET A 9 -0.76 8.61 4.02
C MET A 9 -2.09 8.02 4.47
N MET A 10 -2.69 8.56 5.54
CA MET A 10 -4.05 8.20 5.96
C MET A 10 -5.11 8.53 4.89
N GLU A 11 -4.97 9.66 4.20
CA GLU A 11 -5.86 9.99 3.08
C GLU A 11 -5.73 8.96 1.95
N ASP A 12 -4.51 8.51 1.64
CA ASP A 12 -4.30 7.47 0.64
C ASP A 12 -4.83 6.10 1.10
N HIS A 13 -4.71 5.74 2.38
CA HIS A 13 -5.36 4.56 2.97
C HIS A 13 -6.87 4.62 2.80
N HIS A 14 -7.52 5.72 3.18
CA HIS A 14 -8.97 5.88 3.00
C HIS A 14 -9.40 5.75 1.54
N ARG A 15 -8.60 6.29 0.61
CA ARG A 15 -8.83 6.14 -0.83
C ARG A 15 -8.74 4.67 -1.26
N LEU A 16 -7.72 3.95 -0.81
CA LEU A 16 -7.50 2.53 -1.13
C LEU A 16 -8.59 1.64 -0.54
N ASP A 17 -8.98 1.86 0.72
CA ASP A 17 -10.08 1.16 1.40
C ASP A 17 -11.39 1.32 0.62
N GLY A 18 -11.67 2.53 0.13
CA GLY A 18 -12.85 2.80 -0.68
C GLY A 18 -12.87 2.04 -2.02
N ILE A 19 -11.71 1.78 -2.62
CA ILE A 19 -11.61 0.98 -3.86
C ILE A 19 -11.72 -0.51 -3.53
N PHE A 20 -11.04 -0.96 -2.47
CA PHE A 20 -11.08 -2.35 -2.02
C PHE A 20 -12.50 -2.77 -1.64
N ALA A 21 -13.23 -1.93 -0.89
CA ALA A 21 -14.62 -2.18 -0.55
C ALA A 21 -15.52 -2.36 -1.79
N LYS A 22 -15.26 -1.67 -2.90
CA LYS A 22 -15.99 -1.88 -4.16
C LYS A 22 -15.66 -3.23 -4.78
N MET A 23 -14.40 -3.66 -4.73
CA MET A 23 -13.98 -5.00 -5.16
C MET A 23 -14.65 -6.10 -4.32
N GLU A 24 -14.69 -5.94 -3.00
CA GLU A 24 -15.35 -6.88 -2.09
C GLU A 24 -16.85 -7.01 -2.37
N ASN A 25 -17.48 -5.91 -2.77
CA ASN A 25 -18.90 -5.88 -3.09
C ASN A 25 -19.26 -6.29 -4.52
N ALA A 26 -18.25 -6.51 -5.39
CA ALA A 26 -18.44 -6.92 -6.77
C ALA A 26 -19.30 -8.19 -6.88
N LYS A 27 -20.08 -8.33 -7.95
CA LYS A 27 -21.02 -9.44 -8.14
C LYS A 27 -20.50 -10.56 -9.04
N ASN A 28 -19.41 -10.30 -9.75
CA ASN A 28 -18.78 -11.23 -10.67
C ASN A 28 -17.30 -10.90 -10.85
N VAL A 29 -16.57 -11.78 -11.54
CA VAL A 29 -15.12 -11.63 -11.78
C VAL A 29 -14.80 -10.37 -12.58
N ALA A 30 -15.60 -10.02 -13.59
CA ALA A 30 -15.32 -8.85 -14.43
C ALA A 30 -15.40 -7.53 -13.64
N GLU A 31 -16.40 -7.41 -12.75
CA GLU A 31 -16.52 -6.26 -11.86
C GLU A 31 -15.39 -6.23 -10.83
N ALA A 32 -15.05 -7.38 -10.23
CA ALA A 32 -13.93 -7.48 -9.29
C ALA A 32 -12.60 -7.10 -9.97
N LYS A 33 -12.36 -7.56 -11.21
CA LYS A 33 -11.17 -7.25 -12.01
C LYS A 33 -10.98 -5.76 -12.21
N LYS A 34 -12.05 -5.02 -12.53
CA LYS A 34 -11.99 -3.57 -12.72
C LYS A 34 -11.45 -2.87 -11.46
N TYR A 35 -12.04 -3.15 -10.30
CA TYR A 35 -11.61 -2.53 -9.04
C TYR A 35 -10.26 -3.05 -8.57
N PHE A 36 -9.95 -4.31 -8.84
CA PHE A 36 -8.63 -4.89 -8.53
C PHE A 36 -7.51 -4.16 -9.27
N ILE A 37 -7.66 -3.87 -10.56
CA ILE A 37 -6.64 -3.15 -11.35
C ILE A 37 -6.37 -1.78 -10.71
N GLU A 38 -7.42 -1.02 -10.41
CA GLU A 38 -7.31 0.31 -9.78
C GLU A 38 -6.67 0.23 -8.38
N PHE A 39 -7.12 -0.73 -7.57
CA PHE A 39 -6.62 -0.95 -6.21
C PHE A 39 -5.14 -1.36 -6.20
N ASN A 40 -4.78 -2.39 -6.98
CA ASN A 40 -3.44 -2.94 -7.03
C ASN A 40 -2.44 -1.91 -7.59
N TYR A 41 -2.83 -1.10 -8.59
CA TYR A 41 -2.01 0.02 -9.06
C TYR A 41 -1.77 1.04 -7.93
N GLY A 42 -2.84 1.46 -7.25
CA GLY A 42 -2.77 2.43 -6.16
C GLY A 42 -1.91 1.95 -4.98
N LEU A 43 -2.12 0.71 -4.53
CA LEU A 43 -1.41 0.12 -3.40
C LEU A 43 0.07 -0.13 -3.71
N ARG A 44 0.41 -0.51 -4.95
CA ARG A 44 1.81 -0.63 -5.35
C ARG A 44 2.53 0.70 -5.33
N ARG A 45 1.87 1.76 -5.81
CA ARG A 45 2.39 3.13 -5.73
C ARG A 45 2.60 3.56 -4.28
N HIS A 46 1.63 3.29 -3.42
CA HIS A 46 1.70 3.54 -1.98
C HIS A 46 2.94 2.90 -1.36
N ILE A 47 3.11 1.58 -1.54
CA ILE A 47 4.26 0.83 -1.03
C ILE A 47 5.59 1.36 -1.59
N VAL A 48 5.62 1.86 -2.83
CA VAL A 48 6.83 2.48 -3.40
C VAL A 48 7.19 3.76 -2.66
N TRP A 49 6.23 4.64 -2.35
CA TRP A 49 6.49 5.84 -1.55
C TRP A 49 7.15 5.48 -0.21
N GLU A 50 6.62 4.47 0.45
CA GLU A 50 7.15 3.99 1.73
C GLU A 50 8.55 3.40 1.61
N GLU A 51 8.73 2.40 0.75
CA GLU A 51 9.98 1.66 0.67
C GLU A 51 11.13 2.48 0.08
N LYS A 52 10.84 3.46 -0.78
CA LYS A 52 11.85 4.26 -1.51
C LYS A 52 12.12 5.61 -0.88
N ILE A 53 11.13 6.22 -0.23
CA ILE A 53 11.23 7.60 0.24
C ILE A 53 11.14 7.62 1.77
N PHE A 54 10.01 7.21 2.34
CA PHE A 54 9.77 7.41 3.78
C PHE A 54 10.65 6.53 4.67
N PHE A 55 10.73 5.22 4.39
CA PHE A 55 11.52 4.29 5.21
C PHE A 55 13.01 4.61 5.19
N PRO A 56 13.67 4.86 4.03
CA PRO A 56 15.09 5.21 4.02
C PRO A 56 15.42 6.48 4.79
N ILE A 57 14.54 7.49 4.73
CA ILE A 57 14.71 8.74 5.47
C ILE A 57 14.59 8.50 6.97
N PHE A 58 13.56 7.76 7.40
CA PHE A 58 13.36 7.39 8.79
C PHE A 58 14.56 6.62 9.36
N GLU A 59 15.00 5.57 8.66
CA GLU A 59 16.13 4.73 9.04
C GLU A 59 17.41 5.55 9.19
N LYS A 60 17.67 6.46 8.25
CA LYS A 60 18.83 7.36 8.29
C LYS A 60 18.77 8.31 9.49
N LYS A 61 17.60 8.89 9.79
CA LYS A 61 17.42 9.85 10.89
C LYS A 61 17.51 9.20 12.26
N LYS A 62 16.97 7.99 12.42
CA LYS A 62 17.00 7.23 13.69
C LYS A 62 18.25 6.37 13.86
N GLY A 63 19.07 6.20 12.82
CA GLY A 63 20.23 5.31 12.85
C GLY A 63 19.86 3.82 12.90
N LEU A 64 18.66 3.46 12.44
CA LEU A 64 18.08 2.11 12.54
C LEU A 64 18.09 1.42 11.16
N THR A 65 19.28 1.07 10.65
CA THR A 65 19.40 0.49 9.30
C THR A 65 19.20 -1.03 9.24
N ARG A 66 19.08 -1.73 10.38
CA ARG A 66 18.81 -3.17 10.49
C ARG A 66 17.97 -3.48 11.73
N GLY A 67 17.04 -4.43 11.63
CA GLY A 67 16.22 -4.92 12.75
C GLY A 67 15.20 -3.90 13.27
N GLY A 68 14.77 -2.96 12.43
CA GLY A 68 13.85 -1.87 12.78
C GLY A 68 12.40 -2.12 12.37
N PRO A 69 11.46 -1.23 12.77
CA PRO A 69 10.04 -1.36 12.43
C PRO A 69 9.79 -1.44 10.91
N THR A 70 10.57 -0.70 10.12
CA THR A 70 10.50 -0.71 8.65
C THR A 70 10.93 -2.03 8.00
N GLU A 71 11.68 -2.89 8.70
CA GLU A 71 11.98 -4.25 8.22
C GLU A 71 10.76 -5.16 8.35
N ALA A 72 10.03 -5.05 9.47
CA ALA A 72 8.76 -5.75 9.66
C ALA A 72 7.71 -5.29 8.64
N MET A 73 7.62 -3.98 8.36
CA MET A 73 6.72 -3.45 7.33
C MET A 73 7.03 -4.04 5.93
N ARG A 74 8.32 -4.13 5.55
CA ARG A 74 8.72 -4.77 4.29
C ARG A 74 8.42 -6.27 4.25
N ALA A 75 8.38 -6.95 5.39
CA ALA A 75 7.95 -8.34 5.46
C ALA A 75 6.44 -8.46 5.16
N ASP A 76 5.62 -7.60 5.78
CA ASP A 76 4.19 -7.52 5.47
C ASP A 76 3.95 -7.19 4.00
N HIS A 77 4.65 -6.20 3.43
CA HIS A 77 4.54 -5.84 2.01
C HIS A 77 4.78 -7.02 1.08
N LYS A 78 5.68 -7.95 1.44
CA LYS A 78 5.90 -9.16 0.64
C LYS A 78 4.70 -10.10 0.69
N GLU A 79 4.10 -10.29 1.86
CA GLU A 79 2.89 -11.13 1.98
C GLU A 79 1.68 -10.47 1.32
N ILE A 80 1.50 -9.15 1.48
CA ILE A 80 0.51 -8.33 0.76
C ILE A 80 0.66 -8.54 -0.75
N LYS A 81 1.88 -8.39 -1.30
CA LYS A 81 2.15 -8.59 -2.74
C LYS A 81 1.79 -10.00 -3.21
N LYS A 82 2.07 -11.05 -2.42
CA LYS A 82 1.67 -12.43 -2.75
C LYS A 82 0.15 -12.63 -2.77
N LEU A 83 -0.57 -12.02 -1.84
CA LEU A 83 -2.04 -12.09 -1.83
C LEU A 83 -2.63 -11.39 -3.06
N LEU A 84 -2.07 -10.23 -3.45
CA LEU A 84 -2.45 -9.54 -4.69
C LEU A 84 -2.16 -10.39 -5.95
N GLU A 85 -1.05 -11.12 -5.98
CA GLU A 85 -0.76 -12.09 -7.07
C GLU A 85 -1.80 -13.22 -7.12
N GLY A 86 -2.23 -13.74 -5.96
CA GLY A 86 -3.31 -14.73 -5.90
C GLY A 86 -4.65 -14.19 -6.44
N ILE A 87 -4.99 -12.94 -6.11
CA ILE A 87 -6.18 -12.28 -6.67
C ILE A 87 -6.03 -12.08 -8.17
N HIS A 88 -4.85 -11.61 -8.62
CA HIS A 88 -4.53 -11.40 -10.04
C HIS A 88 -4.80 -12.66 -10.88
N ASP A 89 -4.28 -13.80 -10.44
CA ASP A 89 -4.46 -15.08 -11.14
C ASP A 89 -5.93 -15.49 -11.21
N CYS A 90 -6.71 -15.19 -10.18
CA CYS A 90 -8.14 -15.49 -10.16
C CYS A 90 -8.93 -14.54 -11.08
N VAL A 91 -8.63 -13.24 -11.10
CA VAL A 91 -9.33 -12.29 -12.00
C VAL A 91 -8.98 -12.50 -13.47
N ALA A 92 -7.88 -13.19 -13.77
CA ALA A 92 -7.57 -13.66 -15.11
C ALA A 92 -8.48 -14.82 -15.57
N GLY A 93 -9.04 -15.60 -14.63
CA GLY A 93 -9.97 -16.69 -14.92
C GLY A 93 -11.43 -16.30 -14.70
N GLU A 94 -12.20 -16.11 -15.76
CA GLU A 94 -13.60 -15.66 -15.71
C GLU A 94 -14.61 -16.77 -15.31
N SER A 95 -14.41 -17.44 -14.15
CA SER A 95 -15.30 -18.51 -13.68
C SER A 95 -15.87 -18.30 -12.27
N ALA A 96 -17.01 -18.92 -11.98
CA ALA A 96 -17.60 -18.90 -10.64
C ALA A 96 -16.69 -19.54 -9.56
N LYS A 97 -15.81 -20.47 -9.97
CA LYS A 97 -14.81 -21.06 -9.07
C LYS A 97 -13.73 -20.04 -8.70
N GLU A 98 -13.26 -19.26 -9.68
CA GLU A 98 -12.28 -18.19 -9.43
C GLU A 98 -12.90 -17.09 -8.58
N PHE A 99 -14.16 -16.72 -8.83
CA PHE A 99 -14.83 -15.72 -8.00
C PHE A 99 -14.86 -16.08 -6.50
N LYS A 100 -15.09 -17.36 -6.16
CA LYS A 100 -15.01 -17.82 -4.76
C LYS A 100 -13.60 -17.73 -4.18
N LYS A 101 -12.57 -17.99 -4.98
CA LYS A 101 -11.17 -17.87 -4.53
C LYS A 101 -10.77 -16.42 -4.30
N ILE A 102 -11.23 -15.49 -5.15
CA ILE A 102 -11.03 -14.05 -4.94
C ILE A 102 -11.50 -13.66 -3.54
N LYS A 103 -12.70 -14.11 -3.13
CA LYS A 103 -13.24 -13.80 -1.79
C LYS A 103 -12.36 -14.31 -0.65
N LYS A 104 -11.77 -15.49 -0.79
CA LYS A 104 -10.82 -15.99 0.20
C LYS A 104 -9.56 -15.14 0.28
N PHE A 105 -8.98 -14.76 -0.86
CA PHE A 105 -7.82 -13.86 -0.87
C PHE A 105 -8.15 -12.47 -0.33
N GLU A 106 -9.35 -11.94 -0.59
CA GLU A 106 -9.83 -10.68 -0.02
C GLU A 106 -9.91 -10.75 1.52
N GLU A 107 -10.40 -11.86 2.08
CA GLU A 107 -10.44 -12.08 3.54
C GLU A 107 -9.03 -12.10 4.14
N ASP A 108 -8.13 -12.95 3.60
CA ASP A 108 -6.75 -13.06 4.06
C ASP A 108 -6.01 -11.70 3.94
N PHE A 109 -6.27 -10.95 2.87
CA PHE A 109 -5.73 -9.62 2.64
C PHE A 109 -6.24 -8.61 3.67
N ARG A 110 -7.55 -8.61 3.96
CA ARG A 110 -8.16 -7.68 4.92
C ARG A 110 -7.57 -7.84 6.33
N ASP A 111 -7.37 -9.07 6.75
CA ASP A 111 -6.82 -9.39 8.07
C ASP A 111 -5.36 -8.88 8.19
N LEU A 112 -4.57 -9.04 7.13
CA LEU A 112 -3.20 -8.56 7.08
C LEU A 112 -3.11 -7.03 6.99
N ILE A 113 -3.81 -6.43 6.03
CA ILE A 113 -3.69 -5.00 5.73
C ILE A 113 -4.22 -4.12 6.89
N SER A 114 -5.24 -4.57 7.62
CA SER A 114 -5.77 -3.82 8.76
C SER A 114 -4.73 -3.70 9.89
N THR A 115 -4.03 -4.80 10.19
CA THR A 115 -2.95 -4.81 11.18
C THR A 115 -1.73 -4.03 10.69
N HIS A 116 -1.45 -4.09 9.39
CA HIS A 116 -0.39 -3.35 8.73
C HIS A 116 -0.60 -1.83 8.85
N ASN A 117 -1.72 -1.32 8.33
CA ASN A 117 -2.08 0.10 8.34
C ASN A 117 -2.12 0.65 9.77
N PHE A 118 -2.61 -0.13 10.75
CA PHE A 118 -2.61 0.26 12.16
C PHE A 118 -1.19 0.57 12.67
N LYS A 119 -0.19 -0.25 12.33
CA LYS A 119 1.20 0.00 12.76
C LYS A 119 1.76 1.27 12.12
N GLU A 120 1.36 1.58 10.90
CA GLU A 120 1.83 2.75 10.18
C GLU A 120 1.26 4.03 10.76
N GLU A 121 -0.07 4.08 10.90
CA GLU A 121 -0.79 5.25 11.35
C GLU A 121 -0.53 5.55 12.83
N GLN A 122 -0.49 4.52 13.69
CA GLN A 122 -0.34 4.73 15.13
C GLN A 122 1.12 4.94 15.57
N MET A 123 2.07 4.55 14.74
CA MET A 123 3.49 4.56 15.13
C MET A 123 4.36 5.20 14.07
N LEU A 124 4.44 4.58 12.89
CA LEU A 124 5.51 4.87 11.95
C LEU A 124 5.41 6.29 11.36
N TYR A 125 4.24 6.70 10.84
CA TYR A 125 4.10 8.00 10.20
C TYR A 125 4.28 9.16 11.20
N GLY A 126 3.73 9.04 12.41
CA GLY A 126 3.96 10.01 13.48
C GLY A 126 5.45 10.15 13.83
N TRP A 127 6.17 9.03 13.92
CA TRP A 127 7.62 9.07 14.17
C TRP A 127 8.43 9.67 13.01
N ILE A 128 7.95 9.52 11.77
CA ILE A 128 8.54 10.17 10.61
C ILE A 128 8.30 11.68 10.68
N ASP A 129 7.08 12.10 10.99
CA ASP A 129 6.74 13.51 11.17
C ASP A 129 7.57 14.19 12.27
N ASP A 130 7.89 13.49 13.34
CA ASP A 130 8.69 13.97 14.47
C ASP A 130 10.18 14.19 14.15
N VAL A 131 10.73 13.49 13.15
CA VAL A 131 12.16 13.59 12.80
C VAL A 131 12.46 14.49 11.60
N LEU A 132 11.42 15.05 11.00
CA LEU A 132 11.51 15.89 9.81
C LEU A 132 11.12 17.33 10.10
N ASP A 133 11.89 18.26 9.56
CA ASP A 133 11.52 19.68 9.57
C ASP A 133 10.63 20.06 8.36
N ASP A 134 10.06 21.27 8.40
CA ASP A 134 9.17 21.79 7.35
C ASP A 134 9.82 21.83 5.95
N LYS A 135 11.14 21.99 5.86
CA LYS A 135 11.86 22.04 4.57
C LYS A 135 12.05 20.62 4.02
N GLU A 136 12.37 19.66 4.89
CA GLU A 136 12.50 18.26 4.53
C GLU A 136 11.15 17.70 4.06
N LYS A 137 10.06 17.94 4.79
CA LYS A 137 8.70 17.53 4.37
C LYS A 137 8.33 18.06 2.98
N LYS A 138 8.60 19.33 2.70
CA LYS A 138 8.36 19.93 1.37
C LYS A 138 9.16 19.27 0.26
N ASN A 139 10.39 18.84 0.52
CA ASN A 139 11.20 18.16 -0.50
C ASN A 139 10.70 16.73 -0.74
N ILE A 140 10.34 16.03 0.34
CA ILE A 140 9.78 14.68 0.29
C ILE A 140 8.51 14.64 -0.54
N PHE A 141 7.57 15.58 -0.37
CA PHE A 141 6.35 15.60 -1.18
C PHE A 141 6.63 15.83 -2.67
N LYS A 142 7.68 16.59 -3.02
CA LYS A 142 8.13 16.68 -4.42
C LYS A 142 8.67 15.34 -4.91
N GLU A 143 9.39 14.59 -4.09
CA GLU A 143 9.87 13.25 -4.48
C GLU A 143 8.70 12.29 -4.71
N VAL A 144 7.70 12.30 -3.83
CA VAL A 144 6.45 11.52 -3.95
C VAL A 144 5.71 11.81 -5.26
N GLU A 145 5.61 13.09 -5.64
CA GLU A 145 4.98 13.52 -6.90
C GLU A 145 5.75 13.08 -8.15
N ASN A 146 7.06 12.84 -8.03
CA ASN A 146 7.94 12.53 -9.15
C ASN A 146 8.28 11.04 -9.29
N VAL A 147 7.70 10.15 -8.46
CA VAL A 147 7.89 8.70 -8.59
C VAL A 147 7.37 8.23 -9.95
N SER A 148 8.24 7.56 -10.71
CA SER A 148 7.91 7.09 -12.05
C SER A 148 6.85 5.97 -12.02
N PRO A 149 5.82 6.01 -12.88
CA PRO A 149 4.86 4.92 -13.03
C PRO A 149 5.50 3.55 -13.27
N GLU A 150 6.63 3.49 -13.98
CA GLU A 150 7.39 2.24 -14.23
C GLU A 150 7.81 1.50 -12.94
N GLU A 151 7.87 2.20 -11.80
CA GLU A 151 8.21 1.59 -10.52
C GLU A 151 7.06 0.78 -9.90
N TYR A 152 5.82 1.03 -10.31
CA TYR A 152 4.61 0.39 -9.77
C TYR A 152 3.64 -0.18 -10.82
N GLU A 153 3.80 0.14 -12.10
CA GLU A 153 3.10 -0.45 -13.25
C GLU A 153 3.65 -1.84 -13.61
N LYS A 154 3.34 -2.85 -12.80
CA LYS A 154 3.81 -4.24 -13.04
C LYS A 154 2.71 -5.29 -13.11
N CYS A 155 1.46 -4.91 -13.38
CA CYS A 155 0.35 -5.85 -13.27
C CYS A 155 -0.77 -5.57 -14.29
N CYS A 156 -1.34 -6.64 -14.85
CA CYS A 156 -2.51 -6.65 -15.76
C CYS A 156 -2.31 -6.06 -17.17
N GLU A 157 -1.17 -6.30 -17.83
CA GLU A 157 -1.09 -6.23 -19.31
C GLU A 157 -1.83 -7.40 -19.98
#